data_AF-A0A945Y6W1-F1
#
_entry.id   AF-A0A945Y6W1-F1
#
_cell.length_a   1.000
_cell.length_b   1.000
_cell.length_c   1.000
_cell.angle_alpha   90.00
_cell.angle_beta   90.00
_cell.angle_gamma   90.00
#
_symmetry.space_group_name_H-M   'P 1'
#
loop_
_entity.id
_entity.type
_entity.pdbx_description
1 polymer ?
#
loop_
_entity_poly.entity_id
_entity_poly.type
_entity_poly.pdbx_seq_one_letter_code
_entity_poly.pdbx_strand_id
1 'polypeptide(L)'
;MSTNAQETADQAGVVAAASEEVGTNIQTVATGAEEMSASIGEISNNATQAARVSTEAVEIARTTNNTIGALGESSKEIGEVVKVITSIAEQTNLLALNATIEAARAGEAGKGFAVVANEVKELANQTAKATEEINGKVQTIQADSSNAVDAIAEISEVINKINDISSTIASAVEEQSATTNEMTRNITEAAKGVGEIAQNISGVSNAAISTTEGTGDTSEAAGELAKLSLSMQSLVSKFKI
;
A
#
# COMPACT_ATOMS: atom_id res chain seq x y z
N MET A 1 -43.31 11.50 48.89
CA MET A 1 -42.95 10.12 48.47
C MET A 1 -43.45 9.84 47.07
N SER A 2 -44.75 9.97 46.78
CA SER A 2 -45.30 9.88 45.41
C SER A 2 -44.54 10.73 44.37
N THR A 3 -44.28 12.01 44.65
CA THR A 3 -43.54 12.89 43.73
C THR A 3 -42.12 12.40 43.41
N ASN A 4 -41.36 11.96 44.42
CA ASN A 4 -40.00 11.46 44.22
C ASN A 4 -39.99 10.13 43.44
N ALA A 5 -41.00 9.28 43.64
CA ALA A 5 -41.15 8.04 42.90
C ALA A 5 -41.52 8.32 41.44
N GLN A 6 -42.43 9.25 41.18
CA GLN A 6 -42.73 9.71 39.82
C GLN A 6 -41.48 10.26 39.12
N GLU A 7 -40.73 11.14 39.79
CA GLU A 7 -39.47 11.69 39.26
C GLU A 7 -38.44 10.60 38.95
N THR A 8 -38.37 9.54 39.77
CA THR A 8 -37.50 8.38 39.52
C THR A 8 -37.93 7.61 38.26
N ALA A 9 -39.23 7.40 38.05
CA ALA A 9 -39.75 6.73 36.86
C ALA A 9 -39.47 7.56 35.59
N ASP A 10 -39.64 8.88 35.66
CA ASP A 10 -39.36 9.79 34.55
C ASP A 10 -37.85 9.76 34.20
N GLN A 11 -36.98 9.83 35.21
CA GLN A 11 -35.53 9.74 35.02
C GLN A 11 -35.10 8.38 34.47
N ALA A 12 -35.75 7.30 34.90
CA ALA A 12 -35.54 5.96 34.37
C ALA A 12 -35.91 5.88 32.87
N GLY A 13 -36.99 6.55 32.46
CA GLY A 13 -37.37 6.70 31.06
C GLY A 13 -36.29 7.41 30.22
N VAL A 14 -35.70 8.49 30.74
CA VAL A 14 -34.61 9.22 30.06
C VAL A 14 -33.38 8.32 29.87
N VAL A 15 -33.00 7.57 30.90
CA VAL A 15 -31.85 6.65 30.82
C VAL A 15 -32.12 5.47 29.87
N ALA A 16 -33.36 4.97 29.81
CA ALA A 16 -33.75 3.94 28.84
C ALA A 16 -33.59 4.44 27.40
N ALA A 17 -34.09 5.64 27.09
CA ALA A 17 -33.95 6.26 25.77
C ALA A 17 -32.48 6.49 25.40
N ALA A 18 -31.66 6.99 26.33
CA ALA A 18 -30.22 7.17 26.12
C ALA A 18 -29.52 5.82 25.87
N SER A 19 -29.94 4.75 26.54
CA SER A 19 -29.37 3.40 26.32
C SER A 19 -29.71 2.87 24.92
N GLU A 20 -30.92 3.11 24.44
CA GLU A 20 -31.33 2.73 23.07
C GLU A 20 -30.52 3.49 22.00
N GLU A 21 -30.27 4.79 22.23
CA GLU A 21 -29.41 5.60 21.36
C GLU A 21 -27.96 5.07 21.35
N VAL A 22 -27.39 4.76 22.51
CA VAL A 22 -26.05 4.15 22.60
C VAL A 22 -26.02 2.79 21.89
N GLY A 23 -27.07 1.96 22.04
CA GLY A 23 -27.19 0.68 21.34
C GLY A 23 -27.16 0.85 19.81
N THR A 24 -27.85 1.88 19.30
CA THR A 24 -27.83 2.24 17.87
C THR A 24 -26.42 2.66 17.42
N ASN A 25 -25.74 3.50 18.21
CA ASN A 25 -24.37 3.93 17.92
C ASN A 25 -23.40 2.73 17.91
N ILE A 26 -23.52 1.80 18.85
CA ILE A 26 -22.72 0.58 18.89
C ILE A 26 -22.93 -0.25 17.61
N GLN A 27 -24.16 -0.38 17.13
CA GLN A 27 -24.45 -1.08 15.87
C GLN A 27 -23.76 -0.40 14.68
N THR A 28 -23.75 0.93 14.62
CA THR A 28 -23.02 1.68 13.57
C THR A 28 -21.52 1.42 13.64
N VAL A 29 -20.92 1.42 14.84
CA VAL A 29 -19.49 1.13 15.02
C VAL A 29 -19.18 -0.32 14.65
N ALA A 30 -20.08 -1.27 14.96
CA ALA A 30 -19.94 -2.68 14.57
C ALA A 30 -19.85 -2.83 13.04
N THR A 31 -20.76 -2.19 12.29
CA THR A 31 -20.70 -2.17 10.82
C THR A 31 -19.40 -1.55 10.32
N GLY A 32 -18.93 -0.46 10.93
CA GLY A 32 -17.64 0.14 10.60
C GLY A 32 -16.44 -0.81 10.83
N ALA A 33 -16.48 -1.65 11.88
CA ALA A 33 -15.45 -2.65 12.14
C ALA A 33 -15.47 -3.80 11.12
N GLU A 34 -16.65 -4.20 10.63
CA GLU A 34 -16.78 -5.17 9.53
C GLU A 34 -16.22 -4.62 8.21
N GLU A 35 -16.55 -3.37 7.87
CA GLU A 35 -16.00 -2.69 6.68
C GLU A 35 -14.48 -2.51 6.76
N MET A 36 -13.97 -2.18 7.95
CA MET A 36 -12.53 -2.10 8.22
C MET A 36 -11.87 -3.47 8.00
N SER A 37 -12.47 -4.55 8.49
CA SER A 37 -11.96 -5.92 8.31
C SER A 37 -11.88 -6.31 6.83
N ALA A 38 -12.89 -5.95 6.03
CA ALA A 38 -12.87 -6.16 4.59
C ALA A 38 -11.74 -5.36 3.91
N SER A 39 -11.59 -4.08 4.29
CA SER A 39 -10.55 -3.19 3.76
C SER A 39 -9.14 -3.69 4.10
N ILE A 40 -8.91 -4.16 5.33
CA ILE A 40 -7.63 -4.78 5.75
C ILE A 40 -7.33 -6.02 4.90
N GLY A 41 -8.33 -6.86 4.63
CA GLY A 41 -8.19 -8.02 3.75
C GLY A 41 -7.77 -7.65 2.33
N GLU A 42 -8.34 -6.58 1.78
CA GLU A 42 -7.98 -6.07 0.44
C GLU A 42 -6.55 -5.51 0.41
N ILE A 43 -6.17 -4.71 1.43
CA ILE A 43 -4.81 -4.17 1.56
C ILE A 43 -3.79 -5.32 1.67
N SER A 44 -4.09 -6.36 2.44
CA SER A 44 -3.24 -7.56 2.56
C SER A 44 -3.00 -8.23 1.20
N ASN A 45 -4.07 -8.42 0.42
CA ASN A 45 -3.99 -9.02 -0.90
C ASN A 45 -3.18 -8.14 -1.87
N ASN A 46 -3.40 -6.82 -1.85
CA ASN A 46 -2.67 -5.86 -2.66
C ASN A 46 -1.17 -5.82 -2.30
N ALA A 47 -0.82 -5.85 -1.02
CA ALA A 47 0.57 -5.91 -0.57
C ALA A 47 1.27 -7.20 -1.03
N THR A 48 0.57 -8.34 -0.92
CA THR A 48 1.08 -9.64 -1.41
C THR A 48 1.27 -9.63 -2.92
N GLN A 49 0.33 -9.05 -3.66
CA GLN A 49 0.44 -8.91 -5.11
C GLN A 49 1.61 -7.99 -5.50
N ALA A 50 1.81 -6.88 -4.80
CA ALA A 50 2.92 -5.96 -5.02
C ALA A 50 4.28 -6.63 -4.77
N ALA A 51 4.41 -7.44 -3.70
CA ALA A 51 5.62 -8.21 -3.43
C ALA A 51 5.91 -9.23 -4.55
N ARG A 52 4.88 -9.91 -5.06
CA ARG A 52 5.01 -10.85 -6.19
C ARG A 52 5.47 -10.15 -7.46
N VAL A 53 4.84 -9.03 -7.83
CA VAL A 53 5.22 -8.24 -9.01
C VAL A 53 6.63 -7.70 -8.87
N SER A 54 7.03 -7.27 -7.67
CA SER A 54 8.41 -6.83 -7.41
C SER A 54 9.42 -7.96 -7.63
N THR A 55 9.12 -9.16 -7.13
CA THR A 55 9.97 -10.35 -7.35
C THR A 55 10.12 -10.68 -8.83
N GLU A 56 9.02 -10.63 -9.59
CA GLU A 56 9.05 -10.83 -11.05
C GLU A 56 9.87 -9.74 -11.76
N ALA A 57 9.74 -8.49 -11.34
CA ALA A 57 10.50 -7.37 -11.89
C ALA A 57 12.01 -7.49 -11.63
N VAL A 58 12.43 -8.04 -10.48
CA VAL A 58 13.86 -8.34 -10.21
C VAL A 58 14.39 -9.36 -11.23
N GLU A 59 13.65 -10.41 -11.53
CA GLU A 59 14.08 -11.41 -12.52
C GLU A 59 14.16 -10.85 -13.94
N ILE A 60 13.22 -9.96 -14.31
CA ILE A 60 13.26 -9.24 -15.58
C ILE A 60 14.49 -8.33 -15.64
N ALA A 61 14.74 -7.53 -14.60
CA ALA A 61 15.91 -6.66 -14.53
C ALA A 61 17.22 -7.47 -14.64
N ARG A 62 17.32 -8.61 -13.95
CA ARG A 62 18.47 -9.53 -14.03
C ARG A 62 18.68 -10.06 -15.45
N THR A 63 17.62 -10.47 -16.12
CA THR A 63 17.69 -11.01 -17.49
C THR A 63 18.09 -9.92 -18.49
N THR A 64 17.56 -8.70 -18.34
CA THR A 64 17.95 -7.54 -19.14
C THR A 64 19.41 -7.19 -18.92
N ASN A 65 19.89 -7.20 -17.67
CA ASN A 65 21.29 -6.93 -17.34
C ASN A 65 22.24 -7.92 -18.03
N ASN A 66 21.90 -9.22 -18.02
CA ASN A 66 22.68 -10.24 -18.72
C ASN A 66 22.72 -10.00 -20.24
N THR A 67 21.60 -9.59 -20.82
CA THR A 67 21.49 -9.33 -22.27
C THR A 67 22.33 -8.13 -22.68
N ILE A 68 22.28 -7.03 -21.91
CA ILE A 68 23.10 -5.85 -22.15
C ILE A 68 24.59 -6.15 -21.87
N GLY A 69 24.90 -6.94 -20.86
CA GLY A 69 26.27 -7.40 -20.59
C GLY A 69 26.84 -8.19 -21.78
N ALA A 70 26.05 -9.09 -22.37
CA ALA A 70 26.44 -9.81 -23.59
C ALA A 70 26.64 -8.87 -24.79
N LEU A 71 25.80 -7.84 -24.96
CA LEU A 71 25.98 -6.81 -25.98
C LEU A 71 27.29 -6.03 -25.80
N GLY A 72 27.65 -5.71 -24.55
CA GLY A 72 28.93 -5.09 -24.21
C GLY A 72 30.13 -5.93 -24.63
N GLU A 73 30.10 -7.24 -24.33
CA GLU A 73 31.18 -8.16 -24.72
C GLU A 73 31.24 -8.35 -26.24
N SER A 74 30.12 -8.56 -26.93
CA SER A 74 30.09 -8.63 -28.39
C SER A 74 30.61 -7.35 -29.06
N SER A 75 30.30 -6.19 -28.49
CA SER A 75 30.82 -4.91 -28.99
C SER A 75 32.34 -4.78 -28.80
N LYS A 76 32.89 -5.37 -27.73
CA LYS A 76 34.33 -5.43 -27.51
C LYS A 76 35.02 -6.34 -28.53
N GLU A 77 34.45 -7.51 -28.82
CA GLU A 77 34.93 -8.41 -29.88
C GLU A 77 34.94 -7.72 -31.24
N ILE A 78 33.87 -6.99 -31.59
CA ILE A 78 33.82 -6.18 -32.82
C ILE A 78 34.96 -5.14 -32.82
N GLY A 79 35.20 -4.45 -31.70
CA GLY A 79 36.28 -3.49 -31.57
C GLY A 79 37.67 -4.09 -31.87
N GLU A 80 37.94 -5.31 -31.40
CA GLU A 80 39.19 -6.02 -31.71
C GLU A 80 39.30 -6.38 -33.19
N VAL A 81 38.20 -6.83 -33.82
CA VAL A 81 38.18 -7.09 -35.27
C VAL A 81 38.44 -5.82 -36.08
N VAL A 82 37.84 -4.70 -35.69
CA VAL A 82 38.02 -3.39 -36.34
C VAL A 82 39.46 -2.91 -36.25
N LYS A 83 40.16 -3.14 -35.11
CA LYS A 83 41.59 -2.85 -34.97
C LYS A 83 42.44 -3.68 -35.95
N VAL A 84 42.12 -4.96 -36.13
CA VAL A 84 42.81 -5.83 -37.08
C VAL A 84 42.60 -5.35 -38.51
N ILE A 85 41.37 -5.00 -38.89
CA ILE A 85 41.06 -4.48 -40.24
C ILE A 85 41.80 -3.16 -40.49
N THR A 86 41.84 -2.27 -39.49
CA THR A 86 42.60 -1.01 -39.58
C THR A 86 44.08 -1.27 -39.83
N SER A 87 44.68 -2.21 -39.09
CA SER A 87 46.08 -2.62 -39.28
C SER A 87 46.34 -3.21 -40.68
N ILE A 88 45.39 -4.01 -41.21
CA ILE A 88 45.47 -4.56 -42.57
C ILE A 88 45.39 -3.44 -43.61
N ALA A 89 44.50 -2.46 -43.42
CA ALA A 89 44.36 -1.32 -44.32
C ALA A 89 45.64 -0.48 -44.37
N GLU A 90 46.25 -0.19 -43.20
CA GLU A 90 47.54 0.51 -43.11
C GLU A 90 48.67 -0.27 -43.81
N GLN A 91 48.74 -1.59 -43.60
CA GLN A 91 49.73 -2.44 -44.27
C GLN A 91 49.51 -2.48 -45.79
N THR A 92 48.26 -2.53 -46.24
CA THR A 92 47.88 -2.51 -47.65
C THR A 92 48.25 -1.17 -48.30
N ASN A 93 48.04 -0.06 -47.59
CA ASN A 93 48.46 1.27 -48.03
C ASN A 93 49.99 1.36 -48.17
N LEU A 94 50.75 0.80 -47.24
CA LEU A 94 52.22 0.71 -47.33
C LEU A 94 52.70 -0.16 -48.50
N LEU A 95 52.05 -1.31 -48.72
CA LEU A 95 52.35 -2.18 -49.86
C LEU A 95 52.06 -1.49 -51.20
N ALA A 96 50.92 -0.81 -51.29
CA ALA A 96 50.52 -0.02 -52.46
C ALA A 96 51.52 1.12 -52.72
N LEU A 97 51.97 1.81 -51.67
CA LEU A 97 53.00 2.84 -51.79
C LEU A 97 54.32 2.28 -52.34
N ASN A 98 54.78 1.14 -51.82
CA ASN A 98 55.98 0.47 -52.33
C ASN A 98 55.82 0.05 -53.81
N ALA A 99 54.64 -0.44 -54.19
CA ALA A 99 54.32 -0.78 -55.57
C ALA A 99 54.31 0.47 -56.49
N THR A 100 53.78 1.61 -56.03
CA THR A 100 53.84 2.87 -56.76
C THR A 100 55.28 3.34 -56.96
N ILE A 101 56.14 3.18 -55.95
CA ILE A 101 57.57 3.51 -56.05
C ILE A 101 58.27 2.63 -57.09
N GLU A 102 58.05 1.32 -57.06
CA GLU A 102 58.71 0.39 -58.00
C GLU A 102 58.15 0.56 -59.44
N ALA A 103 56.86 0.87 -59.59
CA ALA A 103 56.26 1.20 -60.87
C ALA A 103 56.85 2.49 -61.47
N ALA A 104 57.12 3.51 -60.65
CA ALA A 104 57.81 4.72 -61.09
C ALA A 104 59.26 4.43 -61.53
N ARG A 105 59.93 3.48 -60.85
CA ARG A 105 61.28 3.03 -61.18
C ARG A 105 61.37 2.30 -62.52
N ALA A 106 60.31 1.59 -62.91
CA ALA A 106 60.19 0.92 -64.20
C ALA A 106 59.88 1.84 -65.39
N GLY A 107 59.64 3.15 -65.17
CA GLY A 107 59.41 4.14 -66.22
C GLY A 107 58.13 3.88 -67.03
N GLU A 108 58.19 4.00 -68.37
CA GLU A 108 57.03 3.80 -69.26
C GLU A 108 56.42 2.38 -69.14
N ALA A 109 57.24 1.36 -68.87
CA ALA A 109 56.76 -0.02 -68.72
C ALA A 109 55.92 -0.24 -67.43
N GLY A 110 56.06 0.64 -66.44
CA GLY A 110 55.37 0.57 -65.15
C GLY A 110 54.04 1.33 -65.08
N LYS A 111 53.64 2.08 -66.11
CA LYS A 111 52.45 2.95 -66.06
C LYS A 111 51.16 2.23 -65.66
N GLY A 112 50.91 1.04 -66.21
CA GLY A 112 49.72 0.24 -65.86
C GLY A 112 49.74 -0.21 -64.40
N PHE A 113 50.91 -0.62 -63.89
CA PHE A 113 51.09 -0.99 -62.48
C PHE A 113 50.93 0.21 -61.54
N ALA A 114 51.39 1.40 -61.94
CA ALA A 114 51.24 2.62 -61.15
C ALA A 114 49.77 3.01 -60.94
N VAL A 115 48.91 2.83 -61.97
CA VAL A 115 47.47 3.10 -61.85
C VAL A 115 46.82 2.15 -60.85
N VAL A 116 47.11 0.84 -60.95
CA VAL A 116 46.56 -0.16 -60.02
C VAL A 116 47.05 0.10 -58.60
N ALA A 117 48.34 0.40 -58.42
CA ALA A 117 48.89 0.69 -57.10
C ALA A 117 48.23 1.92 -56.45
N ASN A 118 47.94 2.98 -57.21
CA ASN A 118 47.21 4.14 -56.71
C ASN A 118 45.76 3.82 -56.35
N GLU A 119 45.07 2.99 -57.13
CA GLU A 119 43.69 2.56 -56.84
C GLU A 119 43.63 1.73 -55.54
N VAL A 120 44.58 0.79 -55.36
CA VAL A 120 44.70 0.00 -54.12
C VAL A 120 45.00 0.91 -52.93
N LYS A 121 45.85 1.93 -53.12
CA LYS A 121 46.16 2.92 -52.09
C LYS A 121 44.91 3.70 -51.65
N GLU A 122 44.10 4.14 -52.59
CA GLU A 122 42.86 4.87 -52.33
C GLU A 122 41.83 3.98 -51.61
N LEU A 123 41.64 2.74 -52.06
CA LEU A 123 40.79 1.74 -51.38
C LEU A 123 41.26 1.47 -49.95
N ALA A 124 42.57 1.40 -49.71
CA ALA A 124 43.12 1.21 -48.38
C ALA A 124 42.83 2.41 -47.46
N ASN A 125 42.96 3.65 -47.96
CA ASN A 125 42.60 4.85 -47.20
C ASN A 125 41.10 4.92 -46.90
N GLN A 126 40.24 4.58 -47.86
CA GLN A 126 38.79 4.51 -47.66
C GLN A 126 38.42 3.45 -46.62
N THR A 127 39.10 2.30 -46.64
CA THR A 127 38.92 1.24 -45.65
C THR A 127 39.31 1.72 -44.25
N ALA A 128 40.47 2.37 -44.10
CA ALA A 128 40.93 2.90 -42.81
C ALA A 128 39.97 3.95 -42.24
N LYS A 129 39.43 4.84 -43.09
CA LYS A 129 38.43 5.82 -42.68
C LYS A 129 37.12 5.15 -42.24
N ALA A 130 36.65 4.15 -42.98
CA ALA A 130 35.45 3.40 -42.62
C ALA A 130 35.62 2.64 -41.30
N THR A 131 36.78 2.04 -41.05
CA THR A 131 37.06 1.36 -39.78
C THR A 131 37.15 2.33 -38.61
N GLU A 132 37.67 3.54 -38.80
CA GLU A 132 37.67 4.60 -37.79
C GLU A 132 36.23 5.01 -37.41
N GLU A 133 35.35 5.22 -38.40
CA GLU A 133 33.93 5.52 -38.17
C GLU A 133 33.21 4.38 -37.43
N ILE A 134 33.47 3.12 -37.80
CA ILE A 134 32.92 1.95 -37.12
C ILE A 134 33.45 1.87 -35.68
N ASN A 135 34.74 2.12 -35.45
CA ASN A 135 35.33 2.12 -34.12
C ASN A 135 34.65 3.17 -33.20
N GLY A 136 34.38 4.37 -33.73
CA GLY A 136 33.62 5.39 -33.01
C GLY A 136 32.22 4.91 -32.61
N LYS A 137 31.49 4.27 -33.53
CA LYS A 137 30.16 3.69 -33.24
C LYS A 137 30.23 2.59 -32.19
N VAL A 138 31.23 1.72 -32.26
CA VAL A 138 31.45 0.64 -31.29
C VAL A 138 31.71 1.21 -29.89
N GLN A 139 32.51 2.27 -29.77
CA GLN A 139 32.74 2.96 -28.49
C GLN A 139 31.45 3.55 -27.92
N THR A 140 30.61 4.16 -28.76
CA THR A 140 29.28 4.63 -28.31
C THR A 140 28.41 3.48 -27.81
N ILE A 141 28.34 2.37 -28.54
CA ILE A 141 27.56 1.20 -28.10
C ILE A 141 28.07 0.66 -26.75
N GLN A 142 29.38 0.60 -26.55
CA GLN A 142 29.97 0.16 -25.28
C GLN A 142 29.61 1.10 -24.13
N ALA A 143 29.70 2.42 -24.35
CA ALA A 143 29.33 3.42 -23.36
C ALA A 143 27.83 3.36 -23.00
N ASP A 144 26.97 3.29 -24.02
CA ASP A 144 25.51 3.17 -23.84
C ASP A 144 25.14 1.87 -23.13
N SER A 145 25.81 0.76 -23.44
CA SER A 145 25.60 -0.52 -22.75
C SER A 145 26.01 -0.43 -21.28
N SER A 146 27.13 0.22 -20.96
CA SER A 146 27.54 0.45 -19.57
C SER A 146 26.52 1.29 -18.81
N ASN A 147 26.07 2.41 -19.40
CA ASN A 147 25.06 3.27 -18.79
C ASN A 147 23.75 2.52 -18.56
N ALA A 148 23.36 1.64 -19.49
CA ALA A 148 22.17 0.81 -19.34
C ALA A 148 22.30 -0.20 -18.19
N VAL A 149 23.47 -0.82 -17.99
CA VAL A 149 23.75 -1.69 -16.83
C VAL A 149 23.58 -0.93 -15.52
N ASP A 150 24.16 0.27 -15.42
CA ASP A 150 24.06 1.11 -14.22
C ASP A 150 22.60 1.50 -13.93
N ALA A 151 21.85 1.90 -14.95
CA ALA A 151 20.43 2.22 -14.81
C ALA A 151 19.59 1.00 -14.38
N ILE A 152 19.90 -0.19 -14.89
CA ILE A 152 19.22 -1.43 -14.49
C ILE A 152 19.54 -1.80 -13.03
N ALA A 153 20.76 -1.52 -12.57
CA ALA A 153 21.14 -1.71 -11.17
C ALA A 153 20.34 -0.78 -10.24
N GLU A 154 20.20 0.50 -10.60
CA GLU A 154 19.34 1.44 -9.86
C GLU A 154 17.87 1.00 -9.82
N ILE A 155 17.32 0.57 -10.97
CA ILE A 155 15.96 0.01 -11.05
C ILE A 155 15.81 -1.19 -10.11
N SER A 156 16.80 -2.07 -10.06
CA SER A 156 16.79 -3.24 -9.18
C SER A 156 16.78 -2.84 -7.69
N GLU A 157 17.50 -1.79 -7.31
CA GLU A 157 17.47 -1.24 -5.94
C GLU A 157 16.07 -0.69 -5.60
N VAL A 158 15.45 0.05 -6.53
CA VAL A 158 14.09 0.58 -6.34
C VAL A 158 13.08 -0.55 -6.17
N ILE A 159 13.17 -1.61 -6.97
CA ILE A 159 12.27 -2.77 -6.86
C ILE A 159 12.43 -3.47 -5.51
N ASN A 160 13.68 -3.63 -5.03
CA ASN A 160 13.92 -4.20 -3.69
C ASN A 160 13.29 -3.34 -2.58
N LYS A 161 13.39 -2.01 -2.67
CA LYS A 161 12.70 -1.11 -1.73
C LYS A 161 11.17 -1.29 -1.75
N ILE A 162 10.57 -1.51 -2.92
CA ILE A 162 9.13 -1.79 -3.03
C ILE A 162 8.78 -3.11 -2.33
N ASN A 163 9.62 -4.14 -2.46
CA ASN A 163 9.44 -5.41 -1.76
C ASN A 163 9.50 -5.24 -0.23
N ASP A 164 10.48 -4.49 0.28
CA ASP A 164 10.62 -4.19 1.71
C ASP A 164 9.42 -3.41 2.27
N ILE A 165 8.94 -2.42 1.51
CA ILE A 165 7.72 -1.66 1.86
C ILE A 165 6.51 -2.60 1.88
N SER A 166 6.39 -3.50 0.91
CA SER A 166 5.28 -4.47 0.85
C SER A 166 5.30 -5.41 2.06
N SER A 167 6.48 -5.85 2.50
CA SER A 167 6.63 -6.63 3.74
C SER A 167 6.24 -5.83 4.99
N THR A 168 6.62 -4.55 5.04
CA THR A 168 6.25 -3.66 6.15
C THR A 168 4.74 -3.43 6.21
N ILE A 169 4.09 -3.25 5.05
CA ILE A 169 2.64 -3.15 4.95
C ILE A 169 1.97 -4.44 5.45
N ALA A 170 2.49 -5.62 5.07
CA ALA A 170 1.95 -6.89 5.55
C ALA A 170 1.97 -7.00 7.08
N SER A 171 3.08 -6.62 7.73
CA SER A 171 3.16 -6.59 9.19
C SER A 171 2.18 -5.57 9.82
N ALA A 172 2.05 -4.38 9.23
CA ALA A 172 1.10 -3.38 9.70
C ALA A 172 -0.36 -3.85 9.56
N VAL A 173 -0.67 -4.58 8.49
CA VAL A 173 -1.99 -5.20 8.26
C VAL A 173 -2.31 -6.26 9.30
N GLU A 174 -1.33 -7.08 9.71
CA GLU A 174 -1.52 -8.06 10.79
C GLU A 174 -1.88 -7.36 12.12
N GLU A 175 -1.19 -6.27 12.46
CA GLU A 175 -1.47 -5.47 13.66
C GLU A 175 -2.86 -4.79 13.58
N GLN A 176 -3.21 -4.23 12.42
CA GLN A 176 -4.54 -3.65 12.20
C GLN A 176 -5.65 -4.71 12.31
N SER A 177 -5.42 -5.92 11.80
CA SER A 177 -6.37 -7.03 11.91
C SER A 177 -6.59 -7.42 13.37
N ALA A 178 -5.52 -7.57 14.15
CA ALA A 178 -5.60 -7.86 15.58
C ALA A 178 -6.37 -6.76 16.34
N THR A 179 -6.07 -5.49 16.06
CA THR A 179 -6.75 -4.35 16.69
C THR A 179 -8.23 -4.29 16.34
N THR A 180 -8.58 -4.59 15.08
CA THR A 180 -9.98 -4.60 14.62
C THR A 180 -10.77 -5.74 15.26
N ASN A 181 -10.16 -6.92 15.43
CA ASN A 181 -10.77 -8.04 16.14
C ASN A 181 -11.04 -7.70 17.63
N GLU A 182 -10.10 -7.04 18.30
CA GLU A 182 -10.29 -6.58 19.68
C GLU A 182 -11.37 -5.48 19.76
N MET A 183 -11.45 -4.58 18.78
CA MET A 183 -12.56 -3.62 18.70
C MET A 183 -13.91 -4.33 18.59
N THR A 184 -14.06 -5.30 17.69
CA THR A 184 -15.30 -6.09 17.52
C THR A 184 -15.70 -6.79 18.83
N ARG A 185 -14.73 -7.34 19.56
CA ARG A 185 -14.97 -7.93 20.88
C ARG A 185 -15.48 -6.89 21.88
N ASN A 186 -14.82 -5.75 22.00
CA ASN A 186 -15.21 -4.66 22.90
C ASN A 186 -16.60 -4.10 22.57
N ILE A 187 -16.93 -3.98 21.28
CA ILE A 187 -18.26 -3.57 20.80
C ILE A 187 -19.33 -4.56 21.26
N THR A 188 -19.05 -5.87 21.15
CA THR A 188 -19.98 -6.92 21.61
C THR A 188 -20.20 -6.86 23.13
N GLU A 189 -19.13 -6.66 23.90
CA GLU A 189 -19.22 -6.50 25.35
C GLU A 189 -19.99 -5.22 25.74
N ALA A 190 -19.75 -4.11 25.03
CA ALA A 190 -20.48 -2.85 25.23
C ALA A 190 -21.98 -3.00 24.88
N ALA A 191 -22.31 -3.68 23.77
CA ALA A 191 -23.69 -3.95 23.37
C ALA A 191 -24.44 -4.72 24.48
N LYS A 192 -23.79 -5.74 25.03
CA LYS A 192 -24.33 -6.50 26.16
C LYS A 192 -24.54 -5.62 27.40
N GLY A 193 -23.56 -4.79 27.75
CA GLY A 193 -23.67 -3.87 28.88
C GLY A 193 -24.81 -2.87 28.74
N VAL A 194 -25.02 -2.33 27.53
CA VAL A 194 -26.16 -1.45 27.24
C VAL A 194 -27.49 -2.19 27.38
N GLY A 195 -27.58 -3.44 26.92
CA GLY A 195 -28.76 -4.29 27.12
C GLY A 195 -29.07 -4.53 28.60
N GLU A 196 -28.05 -4.80 29.42
CA GLU A 196 -28.20 -4.96 30.87
C GLU A 196 -28.67 -3.65 31.55
N ILE A 197 -28.13 -2.49 31.15
CA ILE A 197 -28.57 -1.18 31.64
C ILE A 197 -30.05 -0.94 31.31
N ALA A 198 -30.45 -1.20 30.06
CA ALA A 198 -31.84 -1.05 29.61
C ALA A 198 -32.80 -1.94 30.41
N GLN A 199 -32.40 -3.18 30.71
CA GLN A 199 -33.20 -4.10 31.54
C GLN A 199 -33.29 -3.61 32.99
N ASN A 200 -32.17 -3.22 33.58
CA ASN A 200 -32.13 -2.74 34.97
C ASN A 200 -32.96 -1.47 35.17
N ILE A 201 -32.88 -0.52 34.22
CA ILE A 201 -33.61 0.74 34.32
C ILE A 201 -35.11 0.57 34.11
N SER A 202 -35.52 -0.38 33.26
CA SER A 202 -36.93 -0.81 33.16
C SER A 202 -37.44 -1.36 34.50
N GLY A 203 -36.63 -2.15 35.20
CA GLY A 203 -36.93 -2.61 36.56
C GLY A 203 -37.06 -1.47 37.57
N VAL A 204 -36.17 -0.47 37.53
CA VAL A 204 -36.24 0.73 38.38
C VAL A 204 -37.51 1.53 38.12
N SER A 205 -37.88 1.73 36.84
CA SER A 205 -39.10 2.43 36.45
C SER A 205 -40.35 1.73 37.01
N ASN A 206 -40.44 0.40 36.83
CA ASN A 206 -41.56 -0.38 37.35
C ASN A 206 -41.67 -0.31 38.89
N ALA A 207 -40.54 -0.42 39.60
CA ALA A 207 -40.53 -0.31 41.06
C ALA A 207 -40.94 1.09 41.55
N ALA A 208 -40.56 2.13 40.81
CA ALA A 208 -40.97 3.51 41.09
C ALA A 208 -42.47 3.72 40.87
N ILE A 209 -43.03 3.17 39.77
CA ILE A 209 -44.49 3.19 39.50
C ILE A 209 -45.26 2.48 40.63
N SER A 210 -44.86 1.27 41.02
CA SER A 210 -45.51 0.54 42.13
C SER A 210 -45.39 1.28 43.47
N THR A 211 -44.30 2.01 43.69
CA THR A 211 -44.15 2.86 44.89
C THR A 211 -45.14 4.03 44.86
N THR A 212 -45.32 4.68 43.70
CA THR A 212 -46.32 5.74 43.51
C THR A 212 -47.73 5.23 43.81
N GLU A 213 -48.11 4.07 43.25
CA GLU A 213 -49.40 3.42 43.50
C GLU A 213 -49.60 3.13 45.00
N GLY A 214 -48.65 2.44 45.64
CA GLY A 214 -48.74 2.11 47.07
C GLY A 214 -48.79 3.34 47.99
N THR A 215 -48.15 4.46 47.60
CA THR A 215 -48.30 5.72 48.34
C THR A 215 -49.68 6.36 48.16
N GLY A 216 -50.31 6.17 46.99
CA GLY A 216 -51.70 6.55 46.73
C GLY A 216 -52.66 5.79 47.63
N ASP A 217 -52.55 4.46 47.66
CA ASP A 217 -53.36 3.57 48.52
C ASP A 217 -53.20 3.93 50.00
N THR A 218 -51.95 4.19 50.43
CA THR A 218 -51.66 4.60 51.82
C THR A 218 -52.30 5.95 52.15
N SER A 219 -52.26 6.90 51.20
CA SER A 219 -52.90 8.22 51.37
C SER A 219 -54.43 8.10 51.46
N GLU A 220 -55.03 7.21 50.67
CA GLU A 220 -56.46 6.93 50.71
C GLU A 220 -56.86 6.33 52.07
N ALA A 221 -56.17 5.27 52.50
CA ALA A 221 -56.41 4.62 53.79
C ALA A 221 -56.24 5.58 54.97
N ALA A 222 -55.22 6.45 54.93
CA ALA A 222 -55.02 7.50 55.94
C ALA A 222 -56.17 8.51 55.95
N GLY A 223 -56.68 8.88 54.77
CA GLY A 223 -57.86 9.75 54.63
C GLY A 223 -59.14 9.12 55.19
N GLU A 224 -59.35 7.81 54.98
CA GLU A 224 -60.46 7.07 55.58
C GLU A 224 -60.35 6.98 57.11
N LEU A 225 -59.16 6.69 57.64
CA LEU A 225 -58.88 6.68 59.07
C LEU A 225 -59.14 8.06 59.71
N ALA A 226 -58.74 9.14 59.04
CA ALA A 226 -59.01 10.50 59.51
C ALA A 226 -60.51 10.79 59.58
N LYS A 227 -61.28 10.41 58.55
CA LYS A 227 -62.75 10.53 58.54
C LYS A 227 -63.39 9.71 59.67
N LEU A 228 -62.95 8.48 59.88
CA LEU A 228 -63.44 7.61 60.95
C LEU A 228 -63.15 8.21 62.33
N SER A 229 -61.95 8.75 62.53
CA SER A 229 -61.53 9.41 63.77
C SER A 229 -62.39 10.64 64.08
N LEU A 230 -62.66 11.50 63.09
CA LEU A 230 -63.56 12.66 63.22
C LEU A 230 -64.99 12.22 63.57
N SER A 231 -65.47 11.16 62.93
CA SER A 231 -66.80 10.61 63.20
C SER A 231 -66.90 10.09 64.65
N MET A 232 -65.87 9.37 65.13
CA MET A 232 -65.76 8.93 66.51
C MET A 232 -65.68 10.09 67.50
N GLN A 233 -64.89 11.14 67.23
CA GLN A 233 -64.87 12.35 68.07
C GLN A 233 -66.23 13.03 68.14
N SER A 234 -66.92 13.15 67.01
CA SER A 234 -68.28 13.70 66.94
C SER A 234 -69.25 12.88 67.78
N LEU A 235 -69.23 11.55 67.65
CA LEU A 235 -70.03 10.65 68.49
C LEU A 235 -69.73 10.83 69.98
N VAL A 236 -68.45 10.81 70.39
CA VAL A 236 -68.05 11.00 71.79
C VAL A 236 -68.47 12.37 72.33
N SER A 237 -68.36 13.43 71.51
CA SER A 237 -68.77 14.78 71.91
C SER A 237 -70.26 14.90 72.23
N LYS A 238 -71.12 14.09 71.60
CA LYS A 238 -72.56 14.01 71.93
C LYS A 238 -72.84 13.39 73.29
N PHE A 239 -71.90 12.64 73.87
CA PHE A 239 -72.04 11.97 75.16
C PHE A 239 -71.33 12.70 76.32
N LYS A 240 -70.60 13.79 76.06
CA LYS A 240 -70.10 14.69 77.12
C LYS A 240 -71.24 15.58 77.61
N ILE A 241 -71.81 15.23 78.77
CA ILE A 241 -72.73 16.05 79.58
C ILE A 241 -71.91 17.05 80.40
#